data_AF-A0A2D6PDI9-F1
#
_entry.id   AF-A0A2D6PDI9-F1
#
_cell.length_a   1.000
_cell.length_b   1.000
_cell.length_c   1.000
_cell.angle_alpha   90.00
_cell.angle_beta   90.00
_cell.angle_gamma   90.00
#
_symmetry.space_group_name_H-M   'P 1'
#
loop_
_entity.id
_entity.type
_entity.pdbx_description
1 polymer ?
#
loop_
_entity_poly.entity_id
_entity_poly.type
_entity_poly.pdbx_seq_one_letter_code
_entity_poly.pdbx_strand_id
1 'polypeptide(L)'
;MNKNSILKNILSIILIILILPAINAQLPVDDPVGVTPDSFFWGLDKALDQLSLLLTFDKGKKAKMGLEVARERLLEVKVMIEENKLEAAEKAKKEHGKNLLKVKKNIEELEEDDSLEEIEEIIEIEKELEEHDEEIEETFGELEVKIKIKGEITEQQQNLIDSILNSMKGQTGEIKIEIKNKKDRSRVRIKQKTGRSDREIEVDVENIEKRKGIDRQEKAFETIKDAREEIEELKEEIEEIEVNPRVLKLLTEAESKLKNAVEAFDNEKFGEAFGQANAAKNLAKNVLRSLEDKEKEDDDDEEEEDDDEDNNNE
;
A
#
# COMPACT_ATOMS: atom_id res chain seq x y z
N MET A 1 59.05 -8.73 -0.84
CA MET A 1 57.96 -7.73 -0.81
C MET A 1 57.47 -7.57 0.62
N ASN A 2 57.46 -6.34 1.12
CA ASN A 2 57.21 -6.04 2.53
C ASN A 2 55.70 -6.10 2.82
N LYS A 3 55.23 -6.94 3.76
CA LYS A 3 53.80 -7.12 4.08
C LYS A 3 53.06 -5.81 4.41
N ASN A 4 53.78 -4.81 4.92
CA ASN A 4 53.25 -3.49 5.24
C ASN A 4 52.94 -2.62 4.01
N SER A 5 53.43 -2.99 2.82
CA SER A 5 53.13 -2.30 1.56
C SER A 5 51.83 -2.78 0.92
N ILE A 6 51.39 -4.01 1.20
CA ILE A 6 50.18 -4.59 0.60
C ILE A 6 48.94 -4.14 1.37
N LEU A 7 49.02 -4.04 2.71
CA LEU A 7 47.92 -3.49 3.51
C LEU A 7 47.64 -2.01 3.24
N LYS A 8 48.68 -1.20 2.98
CA LYS A 8 48.51 0.22 2.64
C LYS A 8 47.82 0.44 1.30
N ASN A 9 48.01 -0.46 0.34
CA ASN A 9 47.39 -0.37 -0.98
C ASN A 9 45.92 -0.86 -0.97
N ILE A 10 45.56 -1.81 -0.10
CA ILE A 10 44.16 -2.26 0.07
C ILE A 10 43.35 -1.19 0.83
N LEU A 11 43.94 -0.54 1.84
CA LEU A 11 43.26 0.54 2.58
C LEU A 11 43.05 1.80 1.72
N SER A 12 43.92 2.05 0.74
CA SER A 12 43.79 3.20 -0.17
C SER A 12 42.74 2.99 -1.28
N ILE A 13 42.38 1.75 -1.62
CA ILE A 13 41.32 1.45 -2.59
C ILE A 13 39.92 1.52 -1.93
N ILE A 14 39.81 1.18 -0.64
CA ILE A 14 38.56 1.29 0.13
C ILE A 14 38.19 2.76 0.44
N LEU A 15 39.17 3.67 0.47
CA LEU A 15 38.92 5.09 0.77
C LEU A 15 38.49 5.93 -0.45
N ILE A 16 38.64 5.43 -1.68
CA ILE A 16 38.31 6.18 -2.91
C ILE A 16 36.84 6.03 -3.33
N ILE A 17 36.09 5.07 -2.75
CA ILE A 17 34.64 4.91 -3.01
C ILE A 17 33.79 5.91 -2.18
N LEU A 18 34.40 6.65 -1.25
CA LEU A 18 33.71 7.56 -0.33
C LEU A 18 33.61 9.03 -0.81
N ILE A 19 33.92 9.33 -2.07
CA ILE A 19 33.85 10.68 -2.64
C ILE A 19 32.98 10.69 -3.91
N LEU A 20 31.76 10.16 -3.81
CA LEU A 20 30.72 10.49 -4.81
C LEU A 20 30.00 11.76 -4.33
N PRO A 21 29.94 12.83 -5.13
CA PRO A 21 29.09 13.96 -4.83
C PRO A 21 27.63 13.49 -4.81
N ALA A 22 26.90 13.86 -3.75
CA ALA A 22 25.47 13.67 -3.66
C ALA A 22 24.80 14.50 -4.77
N ILE A 23 24.48 13.84 -5.89
CA ILE A 23 23.61 14.41 -6.91
C ILE A 23 22.20 14.35 -6.31
N ASN A 24 21.76 15.48 -5.75
CA ASN A 24 20.35 15.69 -5.41
C ASN A 24 19.59 15.88 -6.73
N ALA A 25 19.14 14.77 -7.32
CA ALA A 25 18.03 14.77 -8.24
C ALA A 25 16.76 14.61 -7.39
N GLN A 26 16.01 15.69 -7.18
CA GLN A 26 14.62 15.59 -6.76
C GLN A 26 13.82 15.15 -7.98
N LEU A 27 13.75 13.83 -8.18
CA LEU A 27 12.74 13.19 -9.00
C LEU A 27 11.47 13.03 -8.15
N PRO A 28 10.28 12.97 -8.77
CA PRO A 28 9.03 12.74 -8.06
C PRO A 28 9.16 11.48 -7.20
N VAL A 29 8.64 11.56 -5.98
CA VAL A 29 8.70 10.50 -4.97
C VAL A 29 7.67 9.43 -5.34
N ASP A 30 8.00 8.63 -6.34
CA ASP A 30 7.54 7.25 -6.40
C ASP A 30 8.44 6.46 -5.44
N ASP A 31 7.86 5.78 -4.45
CA ASP A 31 8.64 4.92 -3.56
C ASP A 31 9.47 3.95 -4.42
N PRO A 32 10.81 3.86 -4.21
CA PRO A 32 11.67 3.12 -5.10
C PRO A 32 11.27 1.65 -5.07
N VAL A 33 10.69 1.19 -6.18
CA VAL A 33 10.39 -0.22 -6.38
C VAL A 33 11.71 -0.98 -6.23
N GLY A 34 11.73 -1.94 -5.32
CA GLY A 34 12.87 -2.80 -5.08
C GLY A 34 13.25 -3.63 -6.31
N VAL A 35 14.07 -4.65 -6.12
CA VAL A 35 14.41 -5.54 -7.24
C VAL A 35 13.14 -6.30 -7.66
N THR A 36 12.81 -6.39 -8.95
CA THR A 36 11.59 -7.07 -9.43
C THR A 36 11.82 -8.58 -9.68
N PRO A 37 10.75 -9.41 -9.68
CA PRO A 37 10.88 -10.87 -9.76
C PRO A 37 11.52 -11.47 -11.01
N ASP A 38 11.62 -10.69 -12.09
CA ASP A 38 12.25 -11.03 -13.36
C ASP A 38 13.77 -10.72 -13.38
N SER A 39 14.27 -9.98 -12.39
CA SER A 39 15.69 -9.69 -12.22
C SER A 39 16.46 -10.82 -11.52
N PHE A 40 17.72 -11.00 -11.93
CA PHE A 40 18.64 -11.95 -11.31
C PHE A 40 18.89 -11.64 -9.82
N PHE A 41 18.91 -10.36 -9.45
CA PHE A 41 19.22 -9.92 -8.08
C PHE A 41 18.03 -10.08 -7.11
N TRP A 42 16.84 -10.42 -7.60
CA TRP A 42 15.65 -10.59 -6.76
C TRP A 42 15.80 -11.70 -5.73
N GLY A 43 16.56 -12.75 -6.08
CA GLY A 43 16.88 -13.80 -5.12
C GLY A 43 17.76 -13.33 -3.97
N LEU A 44 18.65 -12.35 -4.22
CA LEU A 44 19.52 -11.75 -3.21
C LEU A 44 18.72 -10.81 -2.31
N ASP A 45 17.91 -9.95 -2.92
CA ASP A 45 16.97 -9.05 -2.24
C ASP A 45 16.14 -9.78 -1.18
N LYS A 46 15.40 -10.81 -1.62
CA LYS A 46 14.63 -11.67 -0.70
C LYS A 46 15.46 -12.38 0.36
N ALA A 47 16.72 -12.71 0.08
CA ALA A 47 17.59 -13.34 1.06
C ALA A 47 17.99 -12.34 2.15
N LEU A 48 18.17 -11.07 1.81
CA LEU A 48 18.40 -9.99 2.75
C LEU A 48 17.14 -9.73 3.60
N ASP A 49 15.95 -9.72 3.02
CA ASP A 49 14.69 -9.60 3.79
C ASP A 49 14.53 -10.73 4.81
N GLN A 50 14.81 -11.96 4.38
CA GLN A 50 14.77 -13.12 5.26
C GLN A 50 15.81 -13.02 6.37
N LEU A 51 17.00 -12.50 6.07
CA LEU A 51 18.03 -12.26 7.08
C LEU A 51 17.59 -11.18 8.07
N SER A 52 17.03 -10.07 7.60
CA SER A 52 16.47 -9.00 8.44
C SER A 52 15.37 -9.55 9.37
N LEU A 53 14.41 -10.29 8.82
CA LEU A 53 13.36 -10.96 9.60
C LEU A 53 13.91 -11.98 10.59
N LEU A 54 15.00 -12.67 10.26
CA LEU A 54 15.64 -13.64 11.16
C LEU A 54 16.33 -12.95 12.33
N LEU A 55 16.99 -11.80 12.06
CA LEU A 55 17.74 -11.02 13.05
C LEU A 55 16.84 -10.14 13.94
N THR A 56 15.61 -9.84 13.52
CA THR A 56 14.61 -9.24 14.39
C THR A 56 14.14 -10.29 15.40
N PHE A 57 14.38 -10.11 16.69
CA PHE A 57 13.99 -11.11 17.71
C PHE A 57 12.57 -10.90 18.24
N ASP A 58 12.20 -9.64 18.39
CA ASP A 58 10.92 -9.20 18.90
C ASP A 58 9.77 -9.56 17.94
N LYS A 59 8.67 -10.11 18.47
CA LYS A 59 7.58 -10.65 17.65
C LYS A 59 6.75 -9.53 17.03
N GLY A 60 6.49 -8.46 17.78
CA GLY A 60 5.75 -7.31 17.28
C GLY A 60 6.50 -6.64 16.14
N LYS A 61 7.78 -6.30 16.33
CA LYS A 61 8.65 -5.75 15.28
C LYS A 61 8.82 -6.69 14.09
N LYS A 62 8.86 -8.00 14.30
CA LYS A 62 8.95 -8.96 13.19
C LYS A 62 7.66 -9.03 12.39
N ALA A 63 6.50 -8.86 13.03
CA ALA A 63 5.23 -8.74 12.33
C ALA A 63 5.21 -7.47 11.45
N LYS A 64 5.61 -6.32 12.02
CA LYS A 64 5.71 -5.03 11.30
C LYS A 64 6.68 -5.07 10.11
N MET A 65 7.91 -5.54 10.33
CA MET A 65 8.87 -5.80 9.24
C MET A 65 8.32 -6.77 8.18
N GLY A 66 7.51 -7.76 8.58
CA GLY A 66 6.85 -8.66 7.63
C GLY A 66 5.80 -7.96 6.76
N LEU A 67 5.12 -6.93 7.28
CA LEU A 67 4.21 -6.07 6.52
C LEU A 67 5.00 -5.15 5.57
N GLU A 68 6.13 -4.58 5.99
CA GLU A 68 7.00 -3.78 5.10
C GLU A 68 7.45 -4.59 3.87
N VAL A 69 7.91 -5.84 4.08
CA VAL A 69 8.27 -6.71 2.95
C VAL A 69 7.04 -7.07 2.10
N ALA A 70 5.86 -7.18 2.69
CA ALA A 70 4.62 -7.38 1.93
C ALA A 70 4.28 -6.16 1.06
N ARG A 71 4.44 -4.93 1.56
CA ARG A 71 4.29 -3.69 0.78
C ARG A 71 5.20 -3.67 -0.43
N GLU A 72 6.46 -4.03 -0.27
CA GLU A 72 7.39 -4.12 -1.40
C GLU A 72 6.92 -5.14 -2.44
N ARG A 73 6.41 -6.31 -2.02
CA ARG A 73 5.85 -7.28 -2.96
C ARG A 73 4.57 -6.80 -3.64
N LEU A 74 3.79 -5.91 -3.03
CA LEU A 74 2.65 -5.25 -3.69
C LEU A 74 3.12 -4.31 -4.80
N LEU A 75 4.17 -3.51 -4.55
CA LEU A 75 4.76 -2.63 -5.56
C LEU A 75 5.37 -3.43 -6.72
N GLU A 76 6.02 -4.56 -6.44
CA GLU A 76 6.44 -5.49 -7.50
C GLU A 76 5.27 -5.99 -8.34
N VAL A 77 4.14 -6.32 -7.71
CA VAL A 77 2.92 -6.75 -8.43
C VAL A 77 2.42 -5.64 -9.34
N LYS A 78 2.37 -4.39 -8.85
CA LYS A 78 1.96 -3.22 -9.63
C LYS A 78 2.80 -3.11 -10.91
N VAL A 79 4.12 -3.01 -10.76
CA VAL A 79 5.05 -2.85 -11.90
C VAL A 79 4.95 -4.02 -12.87
N MET A 80 4.89 -5.26 -12.38
CA MET A 80 4.80 -6.43 -13.25
C MET A 80 3.47 -6.49 -14.01
N ILE A 81 2.36 -5.96 -13.46
CA ILE A 81 1.10 -5.84 -14.19
C ILE A 81 1.20 -4.75 -15.26
N GLU A 82 1.76 -3.59 -14.93
CA GLU A 82 1.95 -2.48 -15.88
C GLU A 82 2.84 -2.87 -17.07
N GLU A 83 3.89 -3.66 -16.82
CA GLU A 83 4.78 -4.17 -17.87
C GLU A 83 4.25 -5.43 -18.57
N ASN A 84 3.01 -5.83 -18.28
CA ASN A 84 2.37 -7.05 -18.82
C ASN A 84 3.15 -8.36 -18.55
N LYS A 85 3.91 -8.41 -17.44
CA LYS A 85 4.68 -9.56 -16.97
C LYS A 85 3.87 -10.38 -15.96
N LEU A 86 2.75 -10.94 -16.40
CA LEU A 86 1.75 -11.59 -15.54
C LEU A 86 2.29 -12.75 -14.68
N GLU A 87 3.21 -13.56 -15.22
CA GLU A 87 3.83 -14.65 -14.45
C GLU A 87 4.70 -14.13 -13.30
N ALA A 88 5.39 -12.99 -13.51
CA ALA A 88 6.18 -12.34 -12.48
C ALA A 88 5.29 -11.67 -11.43
N ALA A 89 4.15 -11.09 -11.83
CA ALA A 89 3.15 -10.58 -10.90
C ALA A 89 2.59 -11.69 -9.99
N GLU A 90 2.21 -12.85 -10.53
CA GLU A 90 1.74 -13.98 -9.71
C GLU A 90 2.82 -14.49 -8.75
N LYS A 91 4.09 -14.43 -9.17
CA LYS A 91 5.25 -14.77 -8.34
C LYS A 91 5.43 -13.80 -7.17
N ALA A 92 5.35 -12.49 -7.41
CA ALA A 92 5.38 -11.46 -6.37
C ALA A 92 4.21 -11.62 -5.40
N LYS A 93 2.98 -11.80 -5.90
CA LYS A 93 1.78 -12.08 -5.08
C LYS A 93 1.94 -13.35 -4.22
N LYS A 94 2.60 -14.39 -4.73
CA LYS A 94 2.88 -15.58 -3.92
C LYS A 94 3.84 -15.29 -2.77
N GLU A 95 4.87 -14.48 -2.99
CA GLU A 95 5.80 -14.08 -1.93
C GLU A 95 5.14 -13.11 -0.92
N HIS A 96 4.31 -12.17 -1.38
CA HIS A 96 3.44 -11.36 -0.54
C HIS A 96 2.67 -12.23 0.46
N GLY A 97 1.96 -13.25 -0.04
CA GLY A 97 1.23 -14.19 0.80
C GLY A 97 2.09 -14.94 1.80
N LYS A 98 3.31 -15.35 1.42
CA LYS A 98 4.24 -16.00 2.35
C LYS A 98 4.68 -15.07 3.49
N ASN A 99 4.88 -13.79 3.21
CA ASN A 99 5.24 -12.82 4.23
C ASN A 99 4.06 -12.58 5.18
N LEU A 100 2.84 -12.43 4.65
CA LEU A 100 1.63 -12.34 5.46
C LEU A 100 1.38 -13.58 6.36
N LEU A 101 1.72 -14.79 5.89
CA LEU A 101 1.70 -15.98 6.75
C LEU A 101 2.71 -15.91 7.91
N LYS A 102 3.89 -15.30 7.69
CA LYS A 102 4.86 -15.07 8.78
C LYS A 102 4.34 -14.01 9.75
N VAL A 103 3.73 -12.93 9.25
CA VAL A 103 3.09 -11.89 10.07
C VAL A 103 2.04 -12.52 10.98
N LYS A 104 1.12 -13.30 10.42
CA LYS A 104 0.10 -14.07 11.17
C LYS A 104 0.73 -14.92 12.29
N LYS A 105 1.77 -15.68 11.96
CA LYS A 105 2.47 -16.52 12.94
C LYS A 105 3.13 -15.68 14.05
N ASN A 106 3.73 -14.54 13.71
CA ASN A 106 4.36 -13.68 14.71
C ASN A 106 3.32 -13.05 15.64
N ILE A 107 2.13 -12.69 15.15
CA ILE A 107 1.01 -12.21 15.98
C ILE A 107 0.51 -13.32 16.91
N GLU A 108 0.40 -14.56 16.40
CA GLU A 108 -0.01 -15.70 17.22
C GLU A 108 0.98 -15.94 18.38
N GLU A 109 2.28 -15.91 18.07
CA GLU A 109 3.40 -16.13 19.01
C GLU A 109 3.78 -14.89 19.84
N LEU A 110 3.18 -13.72 19.59
CA LEU A 110 3.46 -12.49 20.32
C LEU A 110 3.05 -12.65 21.78
N GLU A 111 3.97 -12.59 22.73
CA GLU A 111 3.64 -12.66 24.14
C GLU A 111 4.45 -11.63 24.92
N GLU A 112 3.76 -10.70 25.57
CA GLU A 112 4.36 -9.75 26.48
C GLU A 112 4.03 -10.09 27.94
N ASP A 113 4.94 -9.70 28.84
CA ASP A 113 4.75 -9.90 30.28
C ASP A 113 3.50 -9.16 30.78
N ASP A 114 3.34 -7.90 30.32
CA ASP A 114 2.12 -7.12 30.46
C ASP A 114 1.19 -7.34 29.25
N SER A 115 -0.01 -7.80 29.54
CA SER A 115 -1.02 -8.05 28.51
C SER A 115 -1.66 -6.78 27.96
N LEU A 116 -1.52 -5.62 28.63
CA LEU A 116 -1.86 -4.32 28.05
C LEU A 116 -0.80 -3.85 27.06
N GLU A 117 0.49 -4.08 27.34
CA GLU A 117 1.57 -3.83 26.37
C GLU A 117 1.41 -4.74 25.14
N GLU A 118 1.05 -6.01 25.33
CA GLU A 118 0.70 -6.92 24.22
C GLU A 118 -0.41 -6.34 23.34
N ILE A 119 -1.49 -5.81 23.95
CA ILE A 119 -2.59 -5.16 23.22
C ILE A 119 -2.10 -3.93 22.47
N GLU A 120 -1.24 -3.12 23.09
CA GLU A 120 -0.67 -1.93 22.45
C GLU A 120 0.14 -2.29 21.19
N GLU A 121 0.96 -3.34 21.25
CA GLU A 121 1.69 -3.81 20.07
C GLU A 121 0.75 -4.37 18.99
N ILE A 122 -0.29 -5.10 19.38
CA ILE A 122 -1.29 -5.63 18.43
C ILE A 122 -2.02 -4.49 17.73
N ILE A 123 -2.35 -3.41 18.43
CA ILE A 123 -2.98 -2.20 17.88
C ILE A 123 -2.06 -1.52 16.85
N GLU A 124 -0.76 -1.46 17.10
CA GLU A 124 0.20 -0.93 16.12
C GLU A 124 0.28 -1.80 14.86
N ILE A 125 0.30 -3.13 15.02
CA ILE A 125 0.29 -4.06 13.88
C ILE A 125 -1.03 -3.96 13.11
N GLU A 126 -2.16 -3.78 13.80
CA GLU A 126 -3.46 -3.56 13.17
C GLU A 126 -3.48 -2.29 12.33
N LYS A 127 -2.89 -1.21 12.85
CA LYS A 127 -2.75 0.05 12.10
C LYS A 127 -1.94 -0.15 10.82
N GLU A 128 -0.75 -0.75 10.90
CA GLU A 128 0.08 -0.98 9.72
C GLU A 128 -0.58 -1.93 8.72
N LEU A 129 -1.36 -2.91 9.19
CA LEU A 129 -2.13 -3.78 8.32
C LEU A 129 -3.29 -3.03 7.63
N GLU A 130 -3.95 -2.11 8.33
CA GLU A 130 -4.99 -1.25 7.73
C GLU A 130 -4.39 -0.36 6.64
N GLU A 131 -3.25 0.30 6.91
CA GLU A 131 -2.50 1.08 5.90
C GLU A 131 -2.11 0.21 4.70
N HIS A 132 -1.58 -1.00 4.92
CA HIS A 132 -1.25 -1.93 3.84
C HIS A 132 -2.48 -2.36 3.02
N ASP A 133 -3.63 -2.54 3.66
CA ASP A 133 -4.90 -2.86 2.97
C ASP A 133 -5.39 -1.68 2.12
N GLU A 134 -5.19 -0.45 2.60
CA GLU A 134 -5.47 0.79 1.84
C GLU A 134 -4.55 0.90 0.61
N GLU A 135 -3.25 0.62 0.77
CA GLU A 135 -2.28 0.61 -0.33
C GLU A 135 -2.63 -0.42 -1.40
N ILE A 136 -3.17 -1.60 -1.02
CA ILE A 136 -3.68 -2.60 -1.96
C ILE A 136 -4.85 -2.00 -2.77
N GLU A 137 -5.83 -1.38 -2.11
CA GLU A 137 -6.99 -0.80 -2.80
C GLU A 137 -6.57 0.34 -3.74
N GLU A 138 -5.67 1.22 -3.30
CA GLU A 138 -5.15 2.32 -4.12
C GLU A 138 -4.41 1.77 -5.34
N THR A 139 -3.47 0.84 -5.14
CA THR A 139 -2.68 0.22 -6.20
C THR A 139 -3.56 -0.40 -7.28
N PHE A 140 -4.57 -1.19 -6.87
CA PHE A 140 -5.44 -1.85 -7.85
C PHE A 140 -6.48 -0.91 -8.45
N GLY A 141 -6.92 0.12 -7.73
CA GLY A 141 -7.76 1.18 -8.29
C GLY A 141 -7.02 1.96 -9.38
N GLU A 142 -5.74 2.28 -9.17
CA GLU A 142 -4.89 2.96 -10.15
C GLU A 142 -4.72 2.10 -11.40
N LEU A 143 -4.38 0.82 -11.21
CA LEU A 143 -4.28 -0.14 -12.30
C LEU A 143 -5.60 -0.20 -13.06
N GLU A 144 -6.72 -0.40 -12.38
CA GLU A 144 -8.05 -0.50 -13.00
C GLU A 144 -8.41 0.72 -13.84
N VAL A 145 -8.12 1.93 -13.35
CA VAL A 145 -8.36 3.17 -14.10
C VAL A 145 -7.45 3.26 -15.32
N LYS A 146 -6.13 3.11 -15.15
CA LYS A 146 -5.15 3.14 -16.25
C LYS A 146 -5.55 2.14 -17.35
N ILE A 147 -5.95 0.95 -16.94
CA ILE A 147 -6.39 -0.15 -17.80
C ILE A 147 -7.69 0.20 -18.54
N LYS A 148 -8.72 0.66 -17.83
CA LYS A 148 -10.04 0.96 -18.42
C LYS A 148 -10.01 2.19 -19.32
N ILE A 149 -9.16 3.17 -19.03
CA ILE A 149 -9.08 4.43 -19.78
C ILE A 149 -8.13 4.31 -20.97
N LYS A 150 -6.92 3.74 -20.81
CA LYS A 150 -5.94 3.60 -21.90
C LYS A 150 -6.22 2.41 -22.84
N GLY A 151 -7.07 1.46 -22.46
CA GLY A 151 -7.62 0.45 -23.37
C GLY A 151 -6.68 -0.71 -23.75
N GLU A 152 -5.61 -0.92 -23.00
CA GLU A 152 -4.50 -1.83 -23.35
C GLU A 152 -4.67 -3.30 -22.91
N ILE A 153 -5.87 -3.71 -22.47
CA ILE A 153 -6.05 -4.98 -21.76
C ILE A 153 -7.06 -5.93 -22.41
N THR A 154 -6.65 -7.20 -22.40
CA THR A 154 -7.45 -8.38 -22.70
C THR A 154 -8.28 -8.79 -21.49
N GLU A 155 -9.44 -9.41 -21.73
CA GLU A 155 -10.28 -9.99 -20.67
C GLU A 155 -9.52 -10.95 -19.74
N GLN A 156 -8.50 -11.64 -20.27
CA GLN A 156 -7.66 -12.54 -19.49
C GLN A 156 -6.80 -11.81 -18.46
N GLN A 157 -6.24 -10.64 -18.81
CA GLN A 157 -5.46 -9.84 -17.88
C GLN A 157 -6.36 -9.25 -16.79
N GLN A 158 -7.55 -8.74 -17.14
CA GLN A 158 -8.50 -8.23 -16.15
C GLN A 158 -8.86 -9.31 -15.12
N ASN A 159 -9.20 -10.51 -15.57
CA ASN A 159 -9.51 -11.63 -14.68
C ASN A 159 -8.35 -12.00 -13.75
N LEU A 160 -7.10 -11.90 -14.22
CA LEU A 160 -5.94 -12.15 -13.40
C LEU A 160 -5.75 -11.05 -12.34
N ILE A 161 -5.88 -9.78 -12.71
CA ILE A 161 -5.78 -8.64 -11.80
C ILE A 161 -6.82 -8.78 -10.69
N ASP A 162 -8.08 -9.05 -11.04
CA ASP A 162 -9.15 -9.28 -10.08
C ASP A 162 -8.84 -10.47 -9.18
N SER A 163 -8.25 -11.54 -9.72
CA SER A 163 -7.83 -12.71 -8.94
C SER A 163 -6.70 -12.40 -7.97
N ILE A 164 -5.73 -11.57 -8.37
CA ILE A 164 -4.61 -11.15 -7.52
C ILE A 164 -5.14 -10.27 -6.39
N LEU A 165 -5.95 -9.26 -6.71
CA LEU A 165 -6.59 -8.36 -5.74
C LEU A 165 -7.38 -9.15 -4.69
N ASN A 166 -8.29 -10.02 -5.12
CA ASN A 166 -9.10 -10.82 -4.22
C ASN A 166 -8.25 -11.74 -3.33
N SER A 167 -7.17 -12.30 -3.88
CA SER A 167 -6.24 -13.11 -3.09
C SER A 167 -5.51 -12.28 -2.05
N MET A 168 -5.09 -11.05 -2.35
CA MET A 168 -4.39 -10.18 -1.41
C MET A 168 -5.33 -9.72 -0.29
N LYS A 169 -6.55 -9.28 -0.62
CA LYS A 169 -7.59 -8.95 0.38
C LYS A 169 -7.96 -10.14 1.27
N GLY A 170 -8.02 -11.34 0.69
CA GLY A 170 -8.24 -12.56 1.46
C GLY A 170 -7.13 -12.80 2.49
N GLN A 171 -5.88 -12.59 2.11
CA GLN A 171 -4.72 -12.75 2.99
C GLN A 171 -4.68 -11.71 4.10
N THR A 172 -4.96 -10.43 3.81
CA THR A 172 -5.06 -9.38 4.86
C THR A 172 -6.23 -9.67 5.80
N GLY A 173 -7.37 -10.13 5.26
CA GLY A 173 -8.53 -10.57 6.05
C GLY A 173 -8.21 -11.68 7.05
N GLU A 174 -7.39 -12.66 6.68
CA GLU A 174 -6.95 -13.71 7.61
C GLU A 174 -6.12 -13.14 8.78
N ILE A 175 -5.28 -12.13 8.53
CA ILE A 175 -4.50 -11.48 9.59
C ILE A 175 -5.41 -10.65 10.49
N LYS A 176 -6.38 -9.91 9.94
CA LYS A 176 -7.39 -9.18 10.73
C LYS A 176 -8.12 -10.09 11.71
N ILE A 177 -8.44 -11.32 11.29
CA ILE A 177 -9.03 -12.35 12.16
C ILE A 177 -8.05 -12.75 13.27
N GLU A 178 -6.79 -13.00 12.95
CA GLU A 178 -5.77 -13.38 13.95
C GLU A 178 -5.52 -12.27 14.97
N ILE A 179 -5.44 -11.01 14.52
CA ILE A 179 -5.35 -9.82 15.38
C ILE A 179 -6.50 -9.77 16.37
N LYS A 180 -7.74 -9.95 15.89
CA LYS A 180 -8.92 -9.99 16.76
C LYS A 180 -8.83 -11.12 17.78
N ASN A 181 -8.51 -12.34 17.32
CA ASN A 181 -8.36 -13.50 18.20
C ASN A 181 -7.27 -13.29 19.26
N LYS A 182 -6.17 -12.64 18.89
CA LYS A 182 -5.09 -12.31 19.81
C LYS A 182 -5.54 -11.30 20.85
N LYS A 183 -6.14 -10.16 20.44
CA LYS A 183 -6.71 -9.16 21.37
C LYS A 183 -7.67 -9.79 22.37
N ASP A 184 -8.57 -10.67 21.90
CA ASP A 184 -9.54 -11.34 22.77
C ASP A 184 -8.85 -12.29 23.78
N ARG A 185 -7.81 -13.02 23.36
CA ARG A 185 -6.96 -13.82 24.28
C ARG A 185 -6.26 -12.94 25.33
N SER A 186 -5.68 -11.81 24.92
CA SER A 186 -5.01 -10.87 25.82
C SER A 186 -5.99 -10.27 26.84
N ARG A 187 -7.19 -9.87 26.40
CA ARG A 187 -8.27 -9.38 27.28
C ARG A 187 -8.66 -10.41 28.33
N VAL A 188 -8.85 -11.68 27.94
CA VAL A 188 -9.13 -12.77 28.88
C VAL A 188 -7.98 -12.93 29.89
N ARG A 189 -6.73 -12.83 29.45
CA ARG A 189 -5.55 -12.91 30.33
C ARG A 189 -5.50 -11.75 31.32
N ILE A 190 -5.80 -10.51 30.89
CA ILE A 190 -5.90 -9.33 31.77
C ILE A 190 -6.96 -9.56 32.84
N LYS A 191 -8.17 -9.97 32.44
CA LYS A 191 -9.28 -10.26 33.35
C LYS A 191 -8.89 -11.29 34.41
N GLN A 192 -8.23 -12.38 34.00
CA GLN A 192 -7.77 -13.44 34.91
C GLN A 192 -6.67 -12.98 35.87
N LYS A 193 -5.69 -12.20 35.40
CA LYS A 193 -4.56 -11.73 36.22
C LYS A 193 -4.94 -10.60 37.18
N THR A 194 -5.81 -9.69 36.75
CA THR A 194 -6.08 -8.43 37.47
C THR A 194 -7.44 -8.38 38.16
N GLY A 195 -8.39 -9.23 37.76
CA GLY A 195 -9.78 -9.20 38.25
C GLY A 195 -10.62 -8.06 37.68
N ARG A 196 -10.10 -7.29 36.71
CA ARG A 196 -10.82 -6.20 36.05
C ARG A 196 -12.01 -6.69 35.24
N SER A 197 -13.05 -5.87 35.15
CA SER A 197 -14.24 -6.13 34.34
C SER A 197 -13.98 -5.89 32.85
N ASP A 198 -14.82 -6.47 31.99
CA ASP A 198 -14.69 -6.32 30.53
C ASP A 198 -14.77 -4.84 30.12
N ARG A 199 -15.62 -4.06 30.80
CA ARG A 199 -15.79 -2.62 30.56
C ARG A 199 -14.54 -1.81 30.92
N GLU A 200 -13.87 -2.14 32.02
CA GLU A 200 -12.62 -1.46 32.40
C GLU A 200 -11.49 -1.78 31.42
N ILE A 201 -11.47 -2.99 30.86
CA ILE A 201 -10.48 -3.38 29.85
C ILE A 201 -10.78 -2.69 28.52
N GLU A 202 -12.06 -2.63 28.12
CA GLU A 202 -12.51 -1.95 26.92
C GLU A 202 -12.13 -0.46 26.93
N VAL A 203 -12.35 0.24 28.05
CA VAL A 203 -11.92 1.64 28.21
C VAL A 203 -10.41 1.81 28.04
N ASP A 204 -9.59 0.90 28.57
CA ASP A 204 -8.15 0.95 28.36
C ASP A 204 -7.76 0.73 26.90
N VAL A 205 -8.38 -0.24 26.23
CA VAL A 205 -8.16 -0.51 24.81
C VAL A 205 -8.51 0.72 23.98
N GLU A 206 -9.68 1.33 24.20
CA GLU A 206 -10.09 2.55 23.51
C GLU A 206 -9.12 3.71 23.75
N ASN A 207 -8.62 3.86 24.99
CA ASN A 207 -7.63 4.88 25.31
C ASN A 207 -6.28 4.62 24.61
N ILE A 208 -5.87 3.36 24.47
CA ILE A 208 -4.67 2.99 23.72
C ILE A 208 -4.89 3.28 22.22
N GLU A 209 -6.02 2.87 21.64
CA GLU A 209 -6.37 3.13 20.25
C GLU A 209 -6.34 4.64 19.95
N LYS A 210 -6.99 5.47 20.78
CA LYS A 210 -6.93 6.94 20.67
C LYS A 210 -5.52 7.49 20.78
N ARG A 211 -4.71 7.02 21.74
CA ARG A 211 -3.31 7.44 21.89
C ARG A 211 -2.44 7.07 20.69
N LYS A 212 -2.78 5.99 19.99
CA LYS A 212 -2.10 5.55 18.74
C LYS A 212 -2.68 6.18 17.48
N GLY A 213 -3.68 7.05 17.61
CA GLY A 213 -4.33 7.73 16.49
C GLY A 213 -5.28 6.82 15.71
N ILE A 214 -5.81 5.77 16.33
CA ILE A 214 -6.84 4.89 15.76
C ILE A 214 -8.20 5.30 16.35
N ASP A 215 -8.63 6.53 16.10
CA ASP A 215 -10.04 6.88 16.31
C ASP A 215 -10.80 6.50 15.04
N ARG A 216 -11.43 5.32 15.06
CA ARG A 216 -12.11 4.76 13.88
C ARG A 216 -13.25 5.64 13.41
N GLN A 217 -13.92 6.33 14.31
CA GLN A 217 -15.01 7.24 13.97
C GLN A 217 -14.44 8.48 13.30
N GLU A 218 -13.43 9.11 13.88
CA GLU A 218 -12.78 10.28 13.29
C GLU A 218 -12.16 9.94 11.92
N LYS A 219 -11.44 8.81 11.82
CA LYS A 219 -10.84 8.34 10.57
C LYS A 219 -11.89 8.12 9.49
N ALA A 220 -12.98 7.41 9.81
CA ALA A 220 -14.08 7.19 8.86
C ALA A 220 -14.74 8.51 8.43
N PHE A 221 -14.91 9.46 9.35
CA PHE A 221 -15.49 10.76 9.06
C PHE A 221 -14.62 11.59 8.11
N GLU A 222 -13.33 11.71 8.41
CA GLU A 222 -12.37 12.44 7.58
C GLU A 222 -12.27 11.81 6.17
N THR A 223 -12.21 10.47 6.07
CA THR A 223 -12.17 9.82 4.75
C THR A 223 -13.46 10.00 3.95
N ILE A 224 -14.64 10.03 4.59
CA ILE A 224 -15.90 10.38 3.92
C ILE A 224 -15.86 11.81 3.39
N LYS A 225 -15.26 12.73 4.15
CA LYS A 225 -15.10 14.13 3.73
C LYS A 225 -14.15 14.23 2.54
N ASP A 226 -12.95 13.64 2.61
CA ASP A 226 -12.00 13.59 1.50
C ASP A 226 -12.64 12.98 0.24
N ALA A 227 -13.36 11.86 0.38
CA ALA A 227 -14.04 11.22 -0.74
C ALA A 227 -15.09 12.11 -1.40
N ARG A 228 -15.76 12.98 -0.62
CA ARG A 228 -16.70 13.97 -1.17
C ARG A 228 -15.98 15.05 -1.96
N GLU A 229 -14.87 15.57 -1.43
CA GLU A 229 -14.08 16.61 -2.06
C GLU A 229 -13.54 16.12 -3.42
N GLU A 230 -12.90 14.94 -3.45
CA GLU A 230 -12.34 14.35 -4.68
C GLU A 230 -13.42 14.00 -5.73
N ILE A 231 -14.61 13.56 -5.30
CA ILE A 231 -15.72 13.28 -6.23
C ILE A 231 -16.29 14.58 -6.80
N GLU A 232 -16.34 15.66 -6.01
CA GLU A 232 -16.83 16.95 -6.49
C GLU A 232 -15.84 17.59 -7.46
N GLU A 233 -14.54 17.55 -7.15
CA GLU A 233 -13.48 17.98 -8.07
C GLU A 233 -13.54 17.21 -9.39
N LEU A 234 -13.70 15.88 -9.33
CA LEU A 234 -13.92 15.09 -10.54
C LEU A 234 -15.16 15.53 -11.33
N LYS A 235 -16.25 15.93 -10.67
CA LYS A 235 -17.46 16.41 -11.37
C LYS A 235 -17.23 17.73 -12.09
N GLU A 236 -16.55 18.66 -11.43
CA GLU A 236 -16.19 19.95 -12.01
C GLU A 236 -15.33 19.74 -13.26
N GLU A 237 -14.29 18.90 -13.16
CA GLU A 237 -13.40 18.60 -14.27
C GLU A 237 -14.15 18.02 -15.48
N ILE A 238 -14.99 17.01 -15.27
CA ILE A 238 -15.73 16.38 -16.39
C ILE A 238 -16.82 17.26 -17.01
N GLU A 239 -17.22 18.36 -16.35
CA GLU A 239 -18.16 19.33 -16.93
C GLU A 239 -17.47 20.22 -17.96
N GLU A 240 -16.16 20.44 -17.83
CA GLU A 240 -15.37 21.30 -18.71
C GLU A 240 -14.91 20.59 -20.00
N ILE A 241 -14.83 19.25 -19.97
CA ILE A 241 -14.34 18.43 -21.09
C ILE A 241 -15.36 17.39 -21.59
N GLU A 242 -15.30 17.05 -22.89
CA GLU A 242 -16.13 15.97 -23.44
C GLU A 242 -15.58 14.60 -22.98
N VAL A 243 -16.13 14.07 -21.89
CA VAL A 243 -15.65 12.81 -21.31
C VAL A 243 -16.18 11.55 -21.95
N ASN A 244 -15.32 10.53 -21.99
CA ASN A 244 -15.68 9.19 -22.42
C ASN A 244 -16.74 8.56 -21.48
N PRO A 245 -17.76 7.83 -22.00
CA PRO A 245 -18.74 7.10 -21.18
C PRO A 245 -18.16 6.19 -20.08
N ARG A 246 -16.91 5.73 -20.23
CA ARG A 246 -16.20 4.98 -19.19
C ARG A 246 -15.94 5.82 -17.94
N VAL A 247 -15.57 7.09 -18.09
CA VAL A 247 -15.32 8.03 -16.99
C VAL A 247 -16.61 8.25 -16.19
N LEU A 248 -17.72 8.51 -16.88
CA LEU A 248 -19.05 8.68 -16.25
C LEU A 248 -19.48 7.45 -15.44
N LYS A 249 -19.15 6.24 -15.93
CA LYS A 249 -19.42 5.00 -15.21
C LYS A 249 -18.60 4.90 -13.92
N LEU A 250 -17.32 5.28 -13.95
CA LEU A 250 -16.45 5.27 -12.77
C LEU A 250 -16.88 6.32 -11.74
N LEU A 251 -17.29 7.53 -12.18
CA LEU A 251 -17.90 8.52 -11.29
C LEU A 251 -19.15 7.98 -10.59
N THR A 252 -20.07 7.37 -11.35
CA THR A 252 -21.29 6.76 -10.78
C THR A 252 -20.95 5.69 -9.74
N GLU A 253 -19.91 4.91 -9.98
CA GLU A 253 -19.44 3.90 -9.04
C GLU A 253 -18.84 4.53 -7.77
N ALA A 254 -18.04 5.60 -7.90
CA ALA A 254 -17.50 6.35 -6.78
C ALA A 254 -18.62 6.95 -5.91
N GLU A 255 -19.62 7.59 -6.52
CA GLU A 255 -20.80 8.13 -5.83
C GLU A 255 -21.58 7.04 -5.08
N SER A 256 -21.75 5.86 -5.71
CA SER A 256 -22.42 4.74 -5.06
C SER A 256 -21.65 4.24 -3.83
N LYS A 257 -20.32 4.17 -3.90
CA LYS A 257 -19.48 3.77 -2.75
C LYS A 257 -19.54 4.82 -1.65
N LEU A 258 -19.44 6.10 -1.98
CA LEU A 258 -19.58 7.19 -1.01
C LEU A 258 -20.94 7.15 -0.29
N LYS A 259 -22.02 6.90 -1.03
CA LYS A 259 -23.35 6.74 -0.43
C LYS A 259 -23.38 5.60 0.60
N ASN A 260 -22.84 4.44 0.23
CA ASN A 260 -22.75 3.29 1.15
C ASN A 260 -21.89 3.62 2.37
N ALA A 261 -20.81 4.40 2.20
CA ALA A 261 -19.96 4.84 3.29
C ALA A 261 -20.71 5.68 4.33
N VAL A 262 -21.50 6.66 3.85
CA VAL A 262 -22.33 7.52 4.70
C VAL A 262 -23.38 6.69 5.44
N GLU A 263 -24.07 5.78 4.75
CA GLU A 263 -25.04 4.89 5.37
C GLU A 263 -24.40 3.99 6.44
N ALA A 264 -23.20 3.46 6.20
CA ALA A 264 -22.47 2.66 7.18
C ALA A 264 -22.03 3.49 8.40
N PHE A 265 -21.61 4.74 8.19
CA PHE A 265 -21.22 5.66 9.26
C PHE A 265 -22.39 5.99 10.19
N ASP A 266 -23.56 6.29 9.61
CA ASP A 266 -24.80 6.58 10.36
C ASP A 266 -25.27 5.37 11.18
N ASN A 267 -24.88 4.16 10.79
CA ASN A 267 -25.15 2.91 11.50
C ASN A 267 -24.01 2.50 12.47
N GLU A 268 -23.08 3.40 12.80
CA GLU A 268 -21.92 3.18 13.67
C GLU A 268 -20.99 2.04 13.20
N LYS A 269 -21.05 1.69 11.91
CA LYS A 269 -20.18 0.68 11.30
C LYS A 269 -18.92 1.32 10.72
N PHE A 270 -18.13 1.97 11.57
CA PHE A 270 -17.04 2.84 11.13
C PHE A 270 -15.98 2.16 10.24
N GLY A 271 -15.69 0.88 10.45
CA GLY A 271 -14.77 0.13 9.57
C GLY A 271 -15.32 -0.09 8.16
N GLU A 272 -16.62 -0.36 8.02
CA GLU A 272 -17.29 -0.50 6.72
C GLU A 272 -17.39 0.87 6.04
N ALA A 273 -17.73 1.91 6.81
CA ALA A 273 -17.78 3.29 6.34
C ALA A 273 -16.44 3.75 5.78
N PHE A 274 -15.37 3.55 6.54
CA PHE A 274 -14.00 3.86 6.13
C PHE A 274 -13.62 3.16 4.83
N GLY A 275 -13.83 1.83 4.74
CA GLY A 275 -13.47 1.07 3.54
C GLY A 275 -14.23 1.52 2.28
N GLN A 276 -15.53 1.80 2.39
CA GLN A 276 -16.33 2.30 1.26
C GLN A 276 -15.91 3.73 0.85
N ALA A 277 -15.64 4.61 1.82
CA ALA A 277 -15.19 5.97 1.53
C ALA A 277 -13.82 5.98 0.87
N ASN A 278 -12.88 5.18 1.36
CA ASN A 278 -11.54 5.08 0.78
C ASN A 278 -11.58 4.58 -0.66
N ALA A 279 -12.40 3.55 -0.93
CA ALA A 279 -12.60 3.06 -2.29
C ALA A 279 -13.25 4.10 -3.21
N ALA A 280 -14.16 4.94 -2.69
CA ALA A 280 -14.76 6.05 -3.44
C ALA A 280 -13.72 7.13 -3.76
N LYS A 281 -12.96 7.57 -2.74
CA LYS A 281 -11.87 8.55 -2.83
C LYS A 281 -10.84 8.16 -3.87
N ASN A 282 -10.25 6.98 -3.73
CA ASN A 282 -9.19 6.51 -4.62
C ASN A 282 -9.71 6.35 -6.05
N LEU A 283 -10.95 5.89 -6.24
CA LEU A 283 -11.52 5.80 -7.58
C LEU A 283 -11.64 7.18 -8.24
N ALA A 284 -12.14 8.18 -7.52
CA ALA A 284 -12.25 9.54 -8.04
C ALA A 284 -10.89 10.16 -8.36
N LYS A 285 -9.96 10.14 -7.39
CA LYS A 285 -8.59 10.62 -7.52
C LYS A 285 -7.84 9.99 -8.69
N ASN A 286 -7.98 8.67 -8.86
CA ASN A 286 -7.30 7.97 -9.96
C ASN A 286 -7.87 8.35 -11.33
N VAL A 287 -9.18 8.59 -11.40
CA VAL A 287 -9.82 9.09 -12.63
C VAL A 287 -9.33 10.51 -12.94
N LEU A 288 -9.30 11.42 -11.95
CA LEU A 288 -8.74 12.77 -12.08
C LEU A 288 -7.31 12.73 -12.64
N ARG A 289 -6.41 11.98 -12.00
CA ARG A 289 -5.02 11.83 -12.47
C ARG A 289 -4.94 11.34 -13.92
N SER A 290 -5.81 10.40 -14.30
CA SER A 290 -5.84 9.89 -15.68
C SER A 290 -6.41 10.88 -16.70
N LEU A 291 -7.16 11.90 -16.27
CA LEU A 291 -7.62 12.99 -17.12
C LEU A 291 -6.49 14.02 -17.30
N GLU A 292 -5.82 14.42 -16.21
CA GLU A 292 -4.65 15.32 -16.25
C GLU A 292 -3.49 14.76 -17.11
N ASP A 293 -3.25 13.46 -17.04
CA ASP A 293 -2.19 12.81 -17.83
C ASP A 293 -2.49 12.88 -19.34
N LYS A 294 -3.75 12.99 -19.75
CA LYS A 294 -4.12 13.12 -21.16
C LYS A 294 -3.92 14.53 -21.70
N GLU A 295 -4.26 15.54 -20.91
CA GLU A 295 -4.07 16.94 -21.33
C GLU A 295 -2.58 17.24 -21.59
N LYS A 296 -1.69 16.68 -20.76
CA LYS A 296 -0.23 16.81 -20.98
C LYS A 296 0.26 16.06 -22.23
N GLU A 297 -0.29 14.88 -22.53
CA GLU A 297 0.04 14.15 -23.76
C GLU A 297 -0.42 14.94 -25.01
N ASP A 298 -1.58 15.61 -24.95
CA ASP A 298 -2.09 16.42 -26.07
C ASP A 298 -1.30 17.75 -26.24
N ASP A 299 -0.81 18.37 -25.16
CA ASP A 299 0.02 19.60 -25.22
C ASP A 299 1.45 19.36 -25.75
N ASP A 300 2.07 18.23 -25.42
CA ASP A 300 3.43 17.87 -25.87
C ASP A 300 3.46 17.52 -27.38
N ASP A 301 2.37 16.97 -27.93
CA ASP A 301 2.25 16.66 -29.36
C ASP A 301 2.04 17.93 -30.24
N GLU A 302 1.55 19.04 -29.68
CA GLU A 302 1.40 20.32 -30.40
C GLU A 302 2.73 21.10 -30.51
N GLU A 303 3.71 20.89 -29.62
CA GLU A 303 5.02 21.57 -29.68
C GLU A 303 6.03 20.91 -30.65
N GLU A 304 5.85 19.64 -31.04
CA GLU A 304 6.75 18.97 -32.00
C GLU A 304 6.39 19.22 -33.49
N GLU A 305 5.20 19.74 -33.81
CA GLU A 305 4.82 20.03 -35.22
C GLU A 305 5.35 21.38 -35.75
N ASP A 306 5.83 22.28 -34.90
CA ASP A 306 6.27 23.63 -35.30
C ASP A 306 7.77 23.75 -35.66
N ASP A 307 8.60 22.73 -35.42
CA ASP A 307 10.06 22.78 -35.64
C ASP A 307 10.53 22.17 -37.00
N ASP A 308 9.64 21.58 -37.80
CA ASP A 308 10.00 20.89 -39.06
C ASP A 308 9.74 21.70 -40.35
N GLU A 309 9.17 22.91 -40.29
CA GLU A 309 8.89 23.72 -41.51
C GLU A 309 10.07 24.56 -42.05
N ASP A 310 11.19 24.71 -41.33
CA ASP A 310 12.24 25.67 -41.71
C ASP A 310 13.46 25.10 -42.48
N ASN A 311 13.48 23.81 -42.86
CA ASN A 311 14.63 23.18 -43.54
C ASN A 311 14.47 22.84 -45.04
N ASN A 312 13.44 23.37 -45.72
CA ASN A 312 13.22 23.12 -47.17
C ASN A 312 13.36 24.37 -48.07
N ASN A 313 14.32 25.24 -47.78
CA ASN A 313 14.74 26.30 -48.72
C ASN A 313 16.26 26.54 -48.68
N GLU A 314 17.04 25.67 -49.34
CA GLU A 314 18.35 26.01 -49.93
C GLU A 314 18.64 25.22 -51.21
#